data_AF-A0A251TC89-F1
#
_entry.id   AF-A0A251TC89-F1
#
_cell.length_a   1.000
_cell.length_b   1.000
_cell.length_c   1.000
_cell.angle_alpha   90.00
_cell.angle_beta   90.00
_cell.angle_gamma   90.00
#
_symmetry.space_group_name_H-M   'P 1'
#
loop_
_entity.id
_entity.type
_entity.pdbx_description
1 polymer ?
#
loop_
_entity_poly.entity_id
_entity_poly.type
_entity_poly.pdbx_seq_one_letter_code
_entity_poly.pdbx_strand_id
1 'polypeptide(L)'
;MRLDGIFQVQTFGFPPLEDREKSTTLFSGLNYFGGDMLSKEDTLKLAEMESSAVNEMFVILSDIWLDHDETMAKLETVLDGYEDVEVVPSLFVLMGNFCSRRFDLAYNSLSTLRSNFAKLGKMIGNHQRLKEHSRFLFIPGPDDAGPSKVLPWCALSKYLTEELRKHIPNAIFASNPCRIKFYTQEIVFFRHDLLNKMRNSCLIPRSTEETSDFFELLVATITHQSHLCPLPLSVQPIIWNYDHCLHLYPSPHTIVVGDSSEQKAFKYNTGTTCFNPGSFSNDYTFVVYRPCNQEVELSALEL
;
A
#
# COMPACT_ATOMS: atom_id res chain seq x y z
N MET A 1 6.03 44.47 -0.86
CA MET A 1 7.28 43.91 -0.30
C MET A 1 7.74 44.87 0.80
N ARG A 2 7.67 44.50 2.09
CA ARG A 2 8.25 45.34 3.15
C ARG A 2 9.78 45.22 3.02
N LEU A 3 10.49 46.34 3.21
CA LEU A 3 11.92 46.52 2.89
C LEU A 3 12.90 45.67 3.73
N ASP A 4 12.39 44.90 4.71
CA ASP A 4 13.21 44.18 5.70
C ASP A 4 13.47 42.70 5.35
N GLY A 5 13.12 42.25 4.14
CA GLY A 5 13.34 40.85 3.70
C GLY A 5 12.41 39.82 4.38
N ILE A 6 11.41 40.27 5.15
CA ILE A 6 10.47 39.40 5.87
C ILE A 6 9.25 39.10 5.00
N PHE A 7 8.96 37.81 4.79
CA PHE A 7 7.73 37.35 4.15
C PHE A 7 6.65 37.06 5.21
N GLN A 8 5.67 37.96 5.33
CA GLN A 8 4.57 37.82 6.29
C GLN A 8 3.41 37.02 5.68
N VAL A 9 3.17 35.81 6.19
CA VAL A 9 2.09 34.93 5.76
C VAL A 9 0.81 35.27 6.54
N GLN A 10 -0.26 35.60 5.83
CA GLN A 10 -1.60 35.78 6.42
C GLN A 10 -2.42 34.49 6.36
N THR A 11 -2.32 33.77 5.25
CA THR A 11 -3.01 32.51 5.01
C THR A 11 -2.09 31.62 4.20
N PHE A 12 -2.08 30.33 4.54
CA PHE A 12 -1.42 29.30 3.75
C PHE A 12 -2.45 28.24 3.38
N GLY A 13 -2.23 27.60 2.25
CA GLY A 13 -3.11 26.57 1.73
C GLY A 13 -2.36 25.71 0.73
N PHE A 14 -2.98 24.60 0.35
CA PHE A 14 -2.41 23.73 -0.66
C PHE A 14 -2.58 24.29 -2.07
N PRO A 15 -1.70 23.91 -3.02
CA PRO A 15 -1.95 24.17 -4.43
C PRO A 15 -3.28 23.51 -4.86
N PRO A 16 -4.01 24.10 -5.81
CA PRO A 16 -5.25 23.52 -6.30
C PRO A 16 -4.99 22.17 -6.97
N LEU A 17 -5.90 21.22 -6.75
CA LEU A 17 -5.84 19.91 -7.39
C LEU A 17 -6.35 19.96 -8.82
N GLU A 18 -5.68 19.21 -9.69
CA GLU A 18 -6.08 18.99 -11.07
C GLU A 18 -6.88 17.69 -11.18
N ASP A 19 -7.99 17.71 -11.90
CA ASP A 19 -8.79 16.51 -12.15
C ASP A 19 -8.04 15.54 -13.05
N ARG A 20 -8.09 14.25 -12.72
CA ARG A 20 -7.42 13.17 -13.48
C ARG A 20 -7.77 13.18 -14.97
N GLU A 21 -9.03 13.43 -15.32
CA GLU A 21 -9.49 13.47 -16.72
C GLU A 21 -8.81 14.59 -17.52
N LYS A 22 -8.58 15.75 -16.89
CA LYS A 22 -7.88 16.88 -17.51
C LYS A 22 -6.41 16.54 -17.75
N SER A 23 -5.75 15.94 -16.76
CA SER A 23 -4.35 15.52 -16.90
C SER A 23 -4.18 14.45 -17.97
N THR A 24 -5.08 13.46 -18.01
CA THR A 24 -5.03 12.38 -18.99
C THR A 24 -5.23 12.89 -20.42
N THR A 25 -6.08 13.92 -20.59
CA THR A 25 -6.31 14.57 -21.88
C THR A 25 -5.10 15.40 -22.32
N LEU A 26 -4.49 16.16 -21.41
CA LEU A 26 -3.33 17.00 -21.69
C LEU A 26 -2.11 16.17 -22.11
N PHE A 27 -1.88 15.03 -21.47
CA PHE A 27 -0.72 14.18 -21.73
C PHE A 27 -1.06 12.91 -22.53
N SER A 28 -2.00 13.03 -23.47
CA SER A 28 -2.42 11.91 -24.29
C SER A 28 -1.23 11.22 -24.98
N GLY A 29 -1.12 9.89 -24.82
CA GLY A 29 -0.06 9.08 -25.43
C GLY A 29 1.15 8.79 -24.54
N LEU A 30 1.19 9.35 -23.31
CA LEU A 30 2.19 9.02 -22.30
C LEU A 30 1.59 8.13 -21.21
N ASN A 31 2.32 7.09 -20.80
CA ASN A 31 1.96 6.23 -19.67
C ASN A 31 2.80 6.60 -18.44
N TYR A 32 2.26 7.46 -17.57
CA TYR A 32 2.91 7.88 -16.33
C TYR A 32 2.85 6.84 -15.22
N PHE A 33 1.81 6.00 -15.23
CA PHE A 33 1.62 5.01 -14.19
C PHE A 33 2.64 3.87 -14.32
N GLY A 34 2.98 3.52 -15.57
CA GLY A 34 3.89 2.44 -15.93
C GLY A 34 3.14 1.22 -16.47
N GLY A 35 3.89 0.17 -16.82
CA GLY A 35 3.37 -1.01 -17.50
C GLY A 35 3.24 -0.81 -19.02
N ASP A 36 2.57 -1.75 -19.67
CA ASP A 36 2.50 -1.79 -21.12
C ASP A 36 1.69 -0.60 -21.68
N MET A 37 2.19 -0.05 -22.80
CA MET A 37 1.48 0.97 -23.56
C MET A 37 0.28 0.32 -24.24
N LEU A 38 -0.92 0.73 -23.85
CA LEU A 38 -2.16 0.19 -24.40
C LEU A 38 -2.65 1.05 -25.55
N SER A 39 -3.18 0.41 -26.59
CA SER A 39 -3.95 1.12 -27.61
C SER A 39 -5.28 1.60 -27.02
N LYS A 40 -5.92 2.56 -27.71
CA LYS A 40 -7.27 3.02 -27.32
C LYS A 40 -8.28 1.88 -27.35
N GLU A 41 -8.17 0.98 -28.32
CA GLU A 41 -9.05 -0.19 -28.44
C GLU A 41 -8.85 -1.16 -27.28
N ASP A 42 -7.61 -1.40 -26.86
CA ASP A 42 -7.32 -2.28 -25.73
C ASP A 42 -7.81 -1.69 -24.42
N THR A 43 -7.73 -0.36 -24.26
CA THR A 43 -8.26 0.31 -23.07
C THR A 43 -9.78 0.19 -22.99
N LEU A 44 -10.49 0.28 -24.11
CA LEU A 44 -11.93 0.05 -24.16
C LEU A 44 -12.28 -1.40 -23.81
N LYS A 45 -11.55 -2.38 -24.36
CA LYS A 45 -11.74 -3.81 -24.02
C LYS A 45 -11.52 -4.06 -22.53
N LEU A 46 -10.46 -3.48 -21.95
CA LEU A 46 -10.19 -3.62 -20.52
C LEU A 46 -11.29 -2.99 -19.67
N ALA A 47 -11.88 -1.86 -20.08
CA ALA A 47 -13.00 -1.25 -19.38
C ALA A 47 -14.26 -2.14 -19.40
N GLU A 48 -14.54 -2.81 -20.52
CA GLU A 48 -15.63 -3.78 -20.63
C GLU A 48 -15.40 -5.01 -19.74
N MET A 49 -14.16 -5.51 -19.71
CA MET A 49 -13.77 -6.63 -18.84
C MET A 49 -13.86 -6.24 -17.36
N GLU A 50 -13.43 -5.03 -17.01
CA GLU A 50 -13.51 -4.48 -15.66
C GLU A 50 -14.95 -4.42 -15.18
N SER A 51 -15.87 -3.91 -16.01
CA SER A 51 -17.30 -3.87 -15.67
C SER A 51 -17.94 -5.24 -15.49
N SER A 52 -17.34 -6.29 -16.07
CA SER A 52 -17.78 -7.68 -15.91
C SER A 52 -17.17 -8.34 -14.67
N ALA A 53 -16.10 -7.76 -14.12
CA ALA A 53 -15.30 -8.29 -13.02
C ALA A 53 -15.82 -7.86 -11.63
N VAL A 54 -17.15 -7.86 -11.45
CA VAL A 54 -17.81 -7.33 -10.23
C VAL A 54 -17.47 -8.14 -8.98
N ASN A 55 -17.22 -9.44 -9.15
CA ASN A 55 -16.91 -10.35 -8.04
C ASN A 55 -15.41 -10.43 -7.71
N GLU A 56 -14.56 -9.75 -8.47
CA GLU A 56 -13.12 -9.71 -8.20
C GLU A 56 -12.86 -8.91 -6.93
N MET A 57 -12.06 -9.46 -6.02
CA MET A 57 -11.75 -8.84 -4.74
C MET A 57 -10.28 -9.04 -4.37
N PHE A 58 -9.71 -8.02 -3.73
CA PHE A 58 -8.37 -8.04 -3.19
C PHE A 58 -8.43 -8.03 -1.67
N VAL A 59 -7.73 -8.96 -1.03
CA VAL A 59 -7.58 -8.98 0.43
C VAL A 59 -6.24 -8.34 0.77
N ILE A 60 -6.27 -7.26 1.54
CA ILE A 60 -5.11 -6.42 1.82
C ILE A 60 -4.86 -6.41 3.31
N LEU A 61 -3.67 -6.85 3.69
CA LEU A 61 -3.18 -6.92 5.06
C LEU A 61 -1.87 -6.14 5.19
N SER A 62 -1.64 -5.55 6.34
CA SER A 62 -0.42 -4.79 6.65
C SER A 62 0.12 -5.15 8.01
N ASP A 63 1.44 -5.01 8.17
CA ASP A 63 2.15 -5.22 9.43
C ASP A 63 1.94 -6.63 10.01
N ILE A 64 2.37 -7.63 9.24
CA ILE A 64 2.11 -9.06 9.48
C ILE A 64 3.33 -9.76 10.08
N TRP A 65 3.39 -9.87 11.40
CA TRP A 65 4.52 -10.41 12.15
C TRP A 65 4.53 -11.95 12.09
N LEU A 66 5.37 -12.49 11.22
CA LEU A 66 5.47 -13.94 11.01
C LEU A 66 6.17 -14.69 12.16
N ASP A 67 6.76 -13.96 13.09
CA ASP A 67 7.37 -14.48 14.32
C ASP A 67 6.40 -14.68 15.48
N HIS A 68 5.18 -14.15 15.38
CA HIS A 68 4.11 -14.40 16.34
C HIS A 68 3.19 -15.52 15.88
N ASP A 69 3.10 -16.57 16.69
CA ASP A 69 2.26 -17.73 16.39
C ASP A 69 0.76 -17.35 16.37
N GLU A 70 0.33 -16.38 17.19
CA GLU A 70 -1.05 -15.86 17.20
C GLU A 70 -1.41 -15.16 15.89
N THR A 71 -0.54 -14.28 15.38
CA THR A 71 -0.71 -13.64 14.08
C THR A 71 -0.79 -14.67 12.95
N MET A 72 0.06 -15.71 12.99
CA MET A 72 0.03 -16.79 12.02
C MET A 72 -1.27 -17.60 12.07
N ALA A 73 -1.79 -17.91 13.26
CA ALA A 73 -3.06 -18.62 13.44
C ALA A 73 -4.26 -17.80 12.97
N LYS A 74 -4.28 -16.50 13.28
CA LYS A 74 -5.32 -15.57 12.80
C LYS A 74 -5.23 -15.40 11.28
N LEU A 75 -4.03 -15.37 10.70
CA LEU A 75 -3.84 -15.35 9.25
C LEU A 75 -4.36 -16.64 8.59
N GLU A 76 -4.12 -17.80 9.22
CA GLU A 76 -4.71 -19.07 8.77
C GLU A 76 -6.24 -19.00 8.77
N THR A 77 -6.84 -18.45 9.83
CA THR A 77 -8.30 -18.25 9.91
C THR A 77 -8.85 -17.39 8.76
N VAL A 78 -8.12 -16.35 8.34
CA VAL A 78 -8.51 -15.53 7.16
C VAL A 78 -8.45 -16.37 5.88
N LEU A 79 -7.40 -17.17 5.71
CA LEU A 79 -7.24 -18.03 4.53
C LEU A 79 -8.32 -19.10 4.49
N ASP A 80 -8.59 -19.78 5.61
CA ASP A 80 -9.68 -20.76 5.75
C ASP A 80 -11.02 -20.12 5.35
N GLY A 81 -11.29 -18.92 5.89
CA GLY A 81 -12.50 -18.17 5.61
C GLY A 81 -12.73 -17.88 4.12
N TYR A 82 -11.66 -17.69 3.33
CA TYR A 82 -11.76 -17.47 1.89
C TYR A 82 -11.65 -18.75 1.04
N GLU A 83 -11.03 -19.81 1.54
CA GLU A 83 -10.99 -21.11 0.86
C GLU A 83 -12.40 -21.73 0.76
N ASP A 84 -13.30 -21.41 1.68
CA ASP A 84 -14.69 -21.90 1.69
C ASP A 84 -15.68 -21.05 0.88
N VAL A 85 -15.28 -19.87 0.40
CA VAL A 85 -16.16 -18.95 -0.34
C VAL A 85 -16.32 -19.41 -1.80
N GLU A 86 -17.46 -19.09 -2.41
CA GLU A 86 -17.75 -19.43 -3.81
C GLU A 86 -16.75 -18.77 -4.77
N VAL A 87 -16.53 -17.46 -4.60
CA VAL A 87 -15.53 -16.68 -5.35
C VAL A 87 -14.33 -16.39 -4.44
N VAL A 88 -13.18 -16.97 -4.79
CA VAL A 88 -11.92 -16.72 -4.08
C VAL A 88 -11.33 -15.36 -4.50
N PRO A 89 -10.63 -14.65 -3.59
CA PRO A 89 -9.95 -13.41 -3.94
C PRO A 89 -8.90 -13.63 -5.02
N SER A 90 -8.82 -12.75 -6.02
CA SER A 90 -7.78 -12.87 -7.06
C SER A 90 -6.41 -12.41 -6.59
N LEU A 91 -6.34 -11.58 -5.56
CA LEU A 91 -5.10 -11.05 -5.03
C LEU A 91 -5.12 -10.92 -3.51
N PHE A 92 -4.11 -11.50 -2.86
CA PHE A 92 -3.74 -11.20 -1.49
C PHE A 92 -2.53 -10.27 -1.49
N VAL A 93 -2.66 -9.10 -0.87
CA VAL A 93 -1.56 -8.17 -0.67
C VAL A 93 -1.14 -8.23 0.79
N LEU A 94 0.07 -8.72 1.01
CA LEU A 94 0.69 -8.89 2.32
C LEU A 94 1.79 -7.84 2.45
N MET A 95 1.51 -6.75 3.17
CA MET A 95 2.50 -5.73 3.45
C MET A 95 3.22 -6.05 4.76
N GLY A 96 4.53 -5.82 4.79
CA GLY A 96 5.35 -5.92 6.00
C GLY A 96 4.92 -4.92 7.08
N ASN A 97 5.59 -4.84 8.22
CA ASN A 97 6.80 -5.57 8.56
C ASN A 97 6.50 -7.06 8.81
N PHE A 98 7.37 -7.94 8.33
CA PHE A 98 7.22 -9.40 8.47
C PHE A 98 7.80 -9.96 9.77
N CYS A 99 8.38 -9.10 10.60
CA CYS A 99 8.84 -9.42 11.95
C CYS A 99 8.43 -8.30 12.91
N SER A 100 8.10 -8.69 14.14
CA SER A 100 7.76 -7.75 15.22
C SER A 100 8.93 -6.84 15.64
N ARG A 101 10.15 -7.36 15.47
CA ARG A 101 11.38 -6.64 15.78
C ARG A 101 12.05 -6.18 14.50
N ARG A 102 12.68 -5.01 14.58
CA ARG A 102 13.53 -4.49 13.51
C ARG A 102 14.59 -5.49 13.12
N PHE A 103 14.80 -5.61 11.82
CA PHE A 103 15.87 -6.45 11.30
C PHE A 103 17.24 -6.00 11.84
N ASP A 104 17.97 -6.94 12.44
CA ASP A 104 19.32 -6.77 12.93
C ASP A 104 20.22 -7.90 12.42
N LEU A 105 21.35 -7.55 11.83
CA LEU A 105 22.37 -8.45 11.30
C LEU A 105 23.12 -9.22 12.39
N ALA A 106 23.16 -8.69 13.63
CA ALA A 106 23.88 -9.31 14.74
C ALA A 106 23.18 -10.58 15.28
N TYR A 107 21.89 -10.72 15.02
CA TYR A 107 21.11 -11.88 15.42
C TYR A 107 20.95 -12.86 14.24
N ASN A 108 20.72 -14.15 14.53
CA ASN A 108 20.32 -15.18 13.54
C ASN A 108 18.91 -14.90 12.93
N SER A 109 18.55 -13.63 12.78
CA SER A 109 17.27 -13.10 12.31
C SER A 109 16.94 -13.58 10.89
N LEU A 110 17.95 -13.70 10.01
CA LEU A 110 17.75 -14.13 8.62
C LEU A 110 17.28 -15.60 8.50
N SER A 111 17.89 -16.52 9.26
CA SER A 111 17.49 -17.93 9.23
C SER A 111 16.10 -18.13 9.83
N THR A 112 15.78 -17.40 10.91
CA THR A 112 14.47 -17.45 11.56
C THR A 112 13.40 -16.88 10.62
N LEU A 113 13.65 -15.72 10.01
CA LEU A 113 12.74 -15.11 9.03
C LEU A 113 12.51 -16.03 7.83
N ARG A 114 13.56 -16.67 7.29
CA ARG A 114 13.43 -17.65 6.21
C ARG A 114 12.57 -18.85 6.62
N SER A 115 12.73 -19.33 7.86
CA SER A 115 11.88 -20.40 8.43
C SER A 115 10.42 -19.95 8.57
N ASN A 116 10.18 -18.73 9.02
CA ASN A 116 8.82 -18.18 9.15
C ASN A 116 8.15 -17.99 7.78
N PHE A 117 8.88 -17.53 6.76
CA PHE A 117 8.40 -17.53 5.38
C PHE A 117 8.11 -18.94 4.86
N ALA A 118 8.89 -19.96 5.26
CA ALA A 118 8.61 -21.35 4.92
C ALA A 118 7.30 -21.85 5.57
N LYS A 119 7.06 -21.50 6.86
CA LYS A 119 5.79 -21.80 7.55
C LYS A 119 4.60 -21.15 6.84
N LEU A 120 4.72 -19.86 6.50
CA LEU A 120 3.69 -19.14 5.74
C LEU A 120 3.44 -19.77 4.37
N GLY A 121 4.52 -20.11 3.65
CA GLY A 121 4.43 -20.78 2.36
C GLY A 121 3.71 -22.13 2.45
N LYS A 122 4.00 -22.92 3.49
CA LYS A 122 3.31 -24.20 3.75
C LYS A 122 1.83 -23.99 4.07
N MET A 123 1.51 -23.02 4.92
CA MET A 123 0.14 -22.68 5.32
C MET A 123 -0.72 -22.32 4.09
N ILE A 124 -0.28 -21.35 3.29
CA ILE A 124 -0.97 -21.03 2.02
C ILE A 124 -0.95 -22.23 1.06
N GLY A 125 0.13 -22.99 1.04
CA GLY A 125 0.26 -24.19 0.21
C GLY A 125 -0.72 -25.32 0.55
N ASN A 126 -1.29 -25.33 1.76
CA ASN A 126 -2.35 -26.27 2.16
C ASN A 126 -3.72 -25.89 1.57
N HIS A 127 -3.93 -24.61 1.27
CA HIS A 127 -5.15 -24.05 0.68
C HIS A 127 -5.07 -24.13 -0.84
N GLN A 128 -5.49 -25.26 -1.43
CA GLN A 128 -5.28 -25.50 -2.86
C GLN A 128 -6.07 -24.54 -3.74
N ARG A 129 -7.31 -24.17 -3.37
CA ARG A 129 -8.12 -23.26 -4.19
C ARG A 129 -7.46 -21.88 -4.24
N LEU A 130 -7.06 -21.33 -3.09
CA LEU A 130 -6.35 -20.06 -3.02
C LEU A 130 -5.01 -20.12 -3.79
N LYS A 131 -4.24 -21.21 -3.65
CA LYS A 131 -2.96 -21.35 -4.36
C LYS A 131 -3.11 -21.34 -5.88
N GLU A 132 -4.17 -21.95 -6.41
CA GLU A 132 -4.41 -22.07 -7.85
C GLU A 132 -5.02 -20.81 -8.47
N HIS A 133 -5.94 -20.15 -7.76
CA HIS A 133 -6.75 -19.07 -8.31
C HIS A 133 -6.36 -17.68 -7.82
N SER A 134 -5.64 -17.58 -6.69
CA SER A 134 -5.21 -16.30 -6.11
C SER A 134 -3.73 -16.02 -6.40
N ARG A 135 -3.39 -14.74 -6.52
CA ARG A 135 -2.01 -14.25 -6.53
C ARG A 135 -1.66 -13.73 -5.14
N PHE A 136 -0.40 -13.90 -4.74
CA PHE A 136 0.11 -13.37 -3.47
C PHE A 136 1.18 -12.34 -3.77
N LEU A 137 0.94 -11.09 -3.36
CA LEU A 137 1.84 -9.97 -3.48
C LEU A 137 2.41 -9.62 -2.12
N PHE A 138 3.73 -9.60 -2.03
CA PHE A 138 4.47 -9.23 -0.82
C PHE A 138 5.16 -7.88 -1.03
N ILE A 139 4.92 -6.95 -0.12
CA ILE A 139 5.50 -5.60 -0.14
C ILE A 139 6.29 -5.40 1.16
N PRO A 140 7.59 -5.08 1.11
CA PRO A 140 8.41 -4.92 2.31
C PRO A 140 8.02 -3.66 3.09
N GLY A 141 8.03 -3.74 4.41
CA GLY A 141 7.87 -2.62 5.32
C GLY A 141 9.19 -1.92 5.69
N PRO A 142 9.10 -0.80 6.45
CA PRO A 142 10.26 0.01 6.86
C PRO A 142 11.32 -0.71 7.70
N ASP A 143 10.91 -1.72 8.46
CA ASP A 143 11.76 -2.42 9.42
C ASP A 143 12.12 -3.85 8.98
N ASP A 144 11.75 -4.21 7.75
CA ASP A 144 12.12 -5.47 7.11
C ASP A 144 13.60 -5.52 6.68
N ALA A 145 14.07 -6.74 6.42
CA ALA A 145 15.42 -6.99 5.95
C ALA A 145 15.67 -6.39 4.56
N GLY A 146 16.57 -5.43 4.47
CA GLY A 146 16.93 -4.75 3.23
C GLY A 146 18.27 -4.02 3.31
N PRO A 147 18.81 -3.56 2.17
CA PRO A 147 20.12 -2.91 2.11
C PRO A 147 20.13 -1.50 2.69
N SER A 148 18.99 -0.81 2.71
CA SER A 148 18.88 0.56 3.23
C SER A 148 17.44 0.89 3.64
N LYS A 149 17.29 1.90 4.49
CA LYS A 149 15.99 2.49 4.87
C LYS A 149 15.61 3.71 4.01
N VAL A 150 16.23 3.88 2.85
CA VAL A 150 16.00 4.98 1.90
C VAL A 150 14.93 4.56 0.88
N LEU A 151 13.95 5.42 0.61
CA LEU A 151 12.92 5.15 -0.38
C LEU A 151 13.42 5.38 -1.82
N PRO A 152 12.91 4.65 -2.82
CA PRO A 152 12.04 3.47 -2.72
C PRO A 152 12.80 2.23 -2.22
N TRP A 153 12.14 1.35 -1.48
CA TRP A 153 12.73 0.08 -1.03
C TRP A 153 12.61 -1.00 -2.10
N CYS A 154 13.70 -1.75 -2.28
CA CYS A 154 13.70 -2.91 -3.16
C CYS A 154 12.87 -4.05 -2.58
N ALA A 155 12.45 -4.97 -3.45
CA ALA A 155 11.81 -6.21 -3.02
C ALA A 155 12.70 -7.03 -2.08
N LEU A 156 12.07 -7.89 -1.27
CA LEU A 156 12.77 -8.84 -0.42
C LEU A 156 13.70 -9.76 -1.25
N SER A 157 14.86 -10.08 -0.68
CA SER A 157 15.86 -10.89 -1.38
C SER A 157 15.33 -12.28 -1.76
N LYS A 158 15.82 -12.82 -2.88
CA LYS A 158 15.48 -14.19 -3.31
C LYS A 158 15.86 -15.24 -2.27
N TYR A 159 16.95 -15.01 -1.53
CA TYR A 159 17.39 -15.91 -0.45
C TYR A 159 16.37 -16.03 0.69
N LEU A 160 15.74 -14.92 1.11
CA LEU A 160 14.72 -14.95 2.17
C LEU A 160 13.43 -15.62 1.70
N THR A 161 13.09 -15.41 0.43
CA THR A 161 11.80 -15.81 -0.14
C THR A 161 11.81 -17.18 -0.80
N GLU A 162 12.97 -17.83 -0.88
CA GLU A 162 13.18 -19.10 -1.58
C GLU A 162 12.26 -20.21 -1.07
N GLU A 163 12.17 -20.40 0.24
CA GLU A 163 11.34 -21.46 0.83
C GLU A 163 9.85 -21.24 0.59
N LEU A 164 9.37 -19.98 0.69
CA LEU A 164 7.99 -19.66 0.38
C LEU A 164 7.68 -19.93 -1.10
N ARG A 165 8.59 -19.55 -2.01
CA ARG A 165 8.43 -19.76 -3.46
C ARG A 165 8.38 -21.24 -3.85
N LYS A 166 8.99 -22.15 -3.09
CA LYS A 166 8.85 -23.59 -3.31
C LYS A 166 7.40 -24.06 -3.14
N HIS A 167 6.67 -23.47 -2.20
CA HIS A 167 5.26 -23.78 -1.98
C HIS A 167 4.33 -22.97 -2.90
N ILE A 168 4.67 -21.70 -3.17
CA ILE A 168 3.88 -20.76 -3.96
C ILE A 168 4.75 -20.17 -5.08
N PRO A 169 4.88 -20.85 -6.23
CA PRO A 169 5.73 -20.38 -7.32
C PRO A 169 5.24 -19.06 -7.93
N ASN A 170 3.93 -18.79 -7.85
CA ASN A 170 3.29 -17.60 -8.39
C ASN A 170 3.40 -16.36 -7.49
N ALA A 171 4.08 -16.45 -6.33
CA ALA A 171 4.25 -15.35 -5.41
C ALA A 171 5.09 -14.21 -6.01
N ILE A 172 4.56 -12.99 -5.90
CA ILE A 172 5.14 -11.75 -6.41
C ILE A 172 5.72 -10.99 -5.22
N PHE A 173 6.98 -10.59 -5.32
CA PHE A 173 7.63 -9.75 -4.30
C PHE A 173 7.99 -8.44 -4.99
N ALA A 174 7.36 -7.35 -4.56
CA ALA A 174 7.51 -6.03 -5.18
C ALA A 174 8.32 -5.07 -4.32
N SER A 175 8.67 -3.92 -4.89
CA SER A 175 9.24 -2.78 -4.18
C SER A 175 8.22 -2.15 -3.24
N ASN A 176 8.68 -1.23 -2.39
CA ASN A 176 7.80 -0.34 -1.64
C ASN A 176 8.21 1.13 -1.88
N PRO A 177 7.33 1.97 -2.47
CA PRO A 177 5.98 1.64 -2.94
C PRO A 177 5.99 0.70 -4.16
N CYS A 178 4.80 0.19 -4.48
CA CYS A 178 4.55 -0.46 -5.77
C CYS A 178 3.22 0.00 -6.37
N ARG A 179 3.07 -0.24 -7.66
CA ARG A 179 1.89 0.13 -8.44
C ARG A 179 1.29 -1.11 -9.08
N ILE A 180 -0.03 -1.25 -8.98
CA ILE A 180 -0.80 -2.31 -9.63
C ILE A 180 -1.78 -1.65 -10.58
N LYS A 181 -1.80 -2.17 -11.81
CA LYS A 181 -2.81 -1.82 -12.79
C LYS A 181 -3.79 -2.98 -12.90
N PHE A 182 -5.03 -2.76 -12.50
CA PHE A 182 -6.11 -3.73 -12.63
C PHE A 182 -7.07 -3.22 -13.70
N TYR A 183 -7.00 -3.81 -14.90
CA TYR A 183 -7.69 -3.29 -16.09
C TYR A 183 -7.37 -1.81 -16.33
N THR A 184 -8.35 -0.91 -16.13
CA THR A 184 -8.17 0.54 -16.28
C THR A 184 -7.84 1.24 -14.97
N GLN A 185 -7.92 0.53 -13.84
CA GLN A 185 -7.67 1.06 -12.51
C GLN A 185 -6.19 1.10 -12.16
N GLU A 186 -5.84 2.12 -11.41
CA GLU A 186 -4.47 2.43 -11.00
C GLU A 186 -4.44 2.50 -9.48
N ILE A 187 -3.75 1.54 -8.89
CA ILE A 187 -3.70 1.33 -7.45
C ILE A 187 -2.25 1.44 -6.99
N VAL A 188 -1.99 2.35 -6.06
CA VAL A 188 -0.66 2.57 -5.49
C VAL A 188 -0.63 2.02 -4.07
N PHE A 189 0.32 1.16 -3.77
CA PHE A 189 0.55 0.63 -2.43
C PHE A 189 1.80 1.24 -1.84
N PHE A 190 1.70 1.68 -0.58
CA PHE A 190 2.82 2.25 0.15
C PHE A 190 2.76 1.82 1.62
N ARG A 191 3.68 0.97 2.04
CA ARG A 191 3.79 0.55 3.44
C ARG A 191 4.73 1.49 4.18
N HIS A 192 4.19 2.39 5.00
CA HIS A 192 4.99 3.34 5.77
C HIS A 192 4.15 3.94 6.90
N ASP A 193 4.76 4.16 8.07
CA ASP A 193 4.11 4.82 9.21
C ASP A 193 4.12 6.36 9.01
N LEU A 194 3.47 6.77 7.92
CA LEU A 194 3.50 8.13 7.40
C LEU A 194 2.71 9.09 8.29
N LEU A 195 1.60 8.65 8.87
CA LEU A 195 0.75 9.48 9.73
C LEU A 195 1.54 10.00 10.93
N ASN A 196 2.25 9.10 11.62
CA ASN A 196 3.07 9.45 12.77
C ASN A 196 4.23 10.38 12.38
N LYS A 197 4.88 10.14 11.24
CA LYS A 197 5.95 11.02 10.74
C LYS A 197 5.46 12.41 10.36
N MET A 198 4.31 12.52 9.70
CA MET A 198 3.72 13.81 9.36
C MET A 198 3.32 14.57 10.62
N ARG A 199 2.66 13.91 11.58
CA ARG A 199 2.26 14.53 12.86
C ARG A 199 3.46 15.13 13.59
N ASN A 200 4.59 14.42 13.63
CA ASN A 200 5.82 14.89 14.27
C ASN A 200 6.55 15.99 13.48
N SER A 201 6.20 16.17 12.19
CA SER A 201 6.80 17.19 11.31
C SER A 201 5.90 18.42 11.12
N CYS A 202 4.71 18.44 11.74
CA CYS A 202 3.80 19.58 11.67
C CYS A 202 4.35 20.79 12.44
N LEU A 203 4.38 21.95 11.77
CA LEU A 203 4.81 23.22 12.40
C LEU A 203 3.75 23.78 13.35
N ILE A 204 2.48 23.61 13.01
CA ILE A 204 1.34 24.12 13.79
C ILE A 204 0.60 22.92 14.37
N PRO A 205 0.59 22.75 15.71
CA PRO A 205 -0.28 21.77 16.33
C PRO A 205 -1.74 22.19 16.12
N ARG A 206 -2.62 21.23 15.85
CA ARG A 206 -4.04 21.54 15.59
C ARG A 206 -4.72 22.17 16.81
N SER A 207 -5.64 23.10 16.54
CA SER A 207 -6.68 23.49 17.48
C SER A 207 -7.77 22.40 17.54
N THR A 208 -8.39 22.23 18.70
CA THR A 208 -9.44 21.23 18.94
C THR A 208 -10.77 21.53 18.22
N GLU A 209 -10.90 22.69 17.56
CA GLU A 209 -12.16 23.22 17.03
C GLU A 209 -12.42 22.85 15.55
N GLU A 210 -11.37 22.51 14.78
CA GLU A 210 -11.45 22.14 13.37
C GLU A 210 -11.22 20.63 13.19
N THR A 211 -12.17 19.82 13.66
CA THR A 211 -12.08 18.35 13.66
C THR A 211 -12.22 17.77 12.24
N SER A 212 -11.10 17.70 11.51
CA SER A 212 -10.91 16.72 10.43
C SER A 212 -9.94 15.64 10.91
N ASP A 213 -10.25 14.38 10.60
CA ASP A 213 -9.47 13.22 11.06
C ASP A 213 -8.01 13.33 10.58
N PHE A 214 -7.03 13.00 11.43
CA PHE A 214 -5.61 12.94 11.04
C PHE A 214 -5.38 12.19 9.73
N PHE A 215 -6.08 11.08 9.50
CA PHE A 215 -6.00 10.33 8.25
C PHE A 215 -6.52 11.14 7.06
N GLU A 216 -7.63 11.87 7.19
CA GLU A 216 -8.18 12.69 6.10
C GLU A 216 -7.21 13.81 5.68
N LEU A 217 -6.53 14.44 6.63
CA LEU A 217 -5.51 15.43 6.28
C LEU A 217 -4.24 14.81 5.72
N LEU A 218 -3.88 13.59 6.15
CA LEU A 218 -2.81 12.85 5.50
C LEU A 218 -3.15 12.65 4.02
N VAL A 219 -4.36 12.16 3.73
CA VAL A 219 -4.87 11.97 2.35
C VAL A 219 -4.89 13.29 1.59
N ALA A 220 -5.40 14.37 2.20
CA ALA A 220 -5.39 15.70 1.59
C ALA A 220 -3.95 16.13 1.24
N THR A 221 -3.00 15.97 2.18
CA THR A 221 -1.62 16.39 2.00
C THR A 221 -0.92 15.62 0.88
N ILE A 222 -0.99 14.29 0.86
CA ILE A 222 -0.35 13.48 -0.20
C ILE A 222 -0.97 13.75 -1.57
N THR A 223 -2.29 13.97 -1.63
CA THR A 223 -3.00 14.23 -2.89
C THR A 223 -2.61 15.62 -3.41
N HIS A 224 -2.71 16.66 -2.58
CA HIS A 224 -2.35 18.03 -2.94
C HIS A 224 -0.87 18.22 -3.28
N GLN A 225 0.02 17.51 -2.59
CA GLN A 225 1.45 17.53 -2.92
C GLN A 225 1.80 16.61 -4.10
N SER A 226 0.86 15.77 -4.55
CA SER A 226 1.06 14.77 -5.61
C SER A 226 2.30 13.89 -5.37
N HIS A 227 2.58 13.58 -4.10
CA HIS A 227 3.76 12.85 -3.66
C HIS A 227 3.42 11.96 -2.47
N LEU A 228 3.87 10.71 -2.47
CA LEU A 228 3.60 9.75 -1.38
C LEU A 228 4.23 10.16 -0.06
N CYS A 229 5.41 10.79 -0.09
CA CYS A 229 6.14 11.20 1.10
C CYS A 229 6.60 12.66 1.01
N PRO A 230 5.72 13.65 1.22
CA PRO A 230 6.06 15.07 1.19
C PRO A 230 6.73 15.51 2.50
N LEU A 231 7.85 14.85 2.85
CA LEU A 231 8.63 15.13 4.05
C LEU A 231 10.06 15.52 3.68
N PRO A 232 10.75 16.31 4.52
CA PRO A 232 12.16 16.61 4.31
C PRO A 232 13.02 15.34 4.31
N LEU A 233 14.12 15.37 3.53
CA LEU A 233 15.07 14.26 3.44
C LEU A 233 15.74 13.90 4.78
N SER A 234 15.78 14.84 5.73
CA SER A 234 16.26 14.59 7.10
C SER A 234 15.31 13.69 7.91
N VAL A 235 14.02 13.66 7.57
CA VAL A 235 12.98 12.84 8.23
C VAL A 235 12.79 11.52 7.49
N GLN A 236 12.75 11.57 6.15
CA GLN A 236 12.67 10.40 5.30
C GLN A 236 13.62 10.54 4.10
N PRO A 237 14.77 9.85 4.13
CA PRO A 237 15.68 9.82 2.99
C PRO A 237 15.01 9.18 1.77
N ILE A 238 15.23 9.80 0.60
CA ILE A 238 14.79 9.33 -0.71
C ILE A 238 16.01 9.32 -1.64
N ILE A 239 16.15 8.26 -2.44
CA ILE A 239 17.18 8.17 -3.48
C ILE A 239 16.82 9.19 -4.56
N TRP A 240 17.63 10.23 -4.71
CA TRP A 240 17.31 11.36 -5.59
C TRP A 240 16.94 10.96 -7.03
N ASN A 241 17.62 9.95 -7.58
CA ASN A 241 17.35 9.46 -8.94
C ASN A 241 15.98 8.75 -9.08
N TYR A 242 15.38 8.31 -7.97
CA TYR A 242 14.13 7.55 -7.93
C TYR A 242 12.99 8.29 -7.23
N ASP A 243 13.12 9.58 -6.98
CA ASP A 243 12.06 10.42 -6.39
C ASP A 243 10.77 10.37 -7.21
N HIS A 244 10.91 10.34 -8.55
CA HIS A 244 9.80 10.19 -9.49
C HIS A 244 8.92 8.94 -9.27
N CYS A 245 9.44 7.88 -8.62
CA CYS A 245 8.67 6.68 -8.29
C CYS A 245 7.63 6.94 -7.19
N LEU A 246 7.83 7.97 -6.38
CA LEU A 246 6.93 8.36 -5.28
C LEU A 246 5.85 9.36 -5.71
N HIS A 247 5.89 9.81 -6.97
CA HIS A 247 4.91 10.75 -7.51
C HIS A 247 3.53 10.11 -7.63
N LEU A 248 2.50 10.92 -7.39
CA LEU A 248 1.08 10.59 -7.53
C LEU A 248 0.43 11.43 -8.64
N TYR A 249 1.22 11.87 -9.63
CA TYR A 249 0.71 12.65 -10.76
C TYR A 249 0.85 11.86 -12.07
N PRO A 250 -0.24 11.67 -12.84
CA PRO A 250 -1.64 11.99 -12.53
C PRO A 250 -2.19 11.24 -11.30
N SER A 251 -3.23 11.77 -10.65
CA SER A 251 -3.79 11.16 -9.43
C SER A 251 -4.29 9.75 -9.70
N PRO A 252 -3.85 8.72 -8.95
CA PRO A 252 -4.32 7.34 -9.11
C PRO A 252 -5.79 7.20 -8.68
N HIS A 253 -6.41 6.09 -9.06
CA HIS A 253 -7.78 5.78 -8.62
C HIS A 253 -7.80 5.40 -7.14
N THR A 254 -6.80 4.67 -6.68
CA THR A 254 -6.73 4.21 -5.29
C THR A 254 -5.32 4.27 -4.72
N ILE A 255 -5.22 4.74 -3.48
CA ILE A 255 -3.97 4.80 -2.71
C ILE A 255 -4.16 3.96 -1.45
N VAL A 256 -3.32 2.95 -1.27
CA VAL A 256 -3.31 2.08 -0.10
C VAL A 256 -2.09 2.43 0.72
N VAL A 257 -2.32 3.03 1.89
CA VAL A 257 -1.25 3.39 2.83
C VAL A 257 -1.26 2.39 3.97
N GLY A 258 -0.30 1.48 4.01
CA GLY A 258 -0.12 0.57 5.14
C GLY A 258 0.55 1.32 6.31
N ASP A 259 -0.25 1.88 7.21
CA ASP A 259 0.22 2.52 8.43
C ASP A 259 -0.20 1.67 9.65
N SER A 260 0.64 1.69 10.68
CA SER A 260 0.33 1.18 12.02
C SER A 260 -0.89 1.81 12.71
N SER A 261 -1.41 2.94 12.20
CA SER A 261 -2.62 3.58 12.73
C SER A 261 -3.89 2.75 12.50
N GLU A 262 -5.01 3.17 13.12
CA GLU A 262 -6.32 2.54 12.96
C GLU A 262 -6.74 2.39 11.48
N GLN A 263 -7.50 1.33 11.20
CA GLN A 263 -8.05 1.09 9.87
C GLN A 263 -9.03 2.21 9.49
N LYS A 264 -8.88 2.76 8.29
CA LYS A 264 -9.78 3.81 7.81
C LYS A 264 -9.81 3.87 6.30
N ALA A 265 -10.98 4.18 5.74
CA ALA A 265 -11.17 4.50 4.33
C ALA A 265 -11.68 5.94 4.18
N PHE A 266 -11.18 6.65 3.18
CA PHE A 266 -11.60 7.99 2.85
C PHE A 266 -11.54 8.22 1.34
N LYS A 267 -12.66 8.67 0.76
CA LYS A 267 -12.71 9.05 -0.66
C LYS A 267 -12.57 10.56 -0.76
N TYR A 268 -11.49 11.00 -1.41
CA TYR A 268 -11.24 12.43 -1.61
C TYR A 268 -12.17 13.00 -2.69
N ASN A 269 -12.48 14.29 -2.62
CA ASN A 269 -13.43 14.96 -3.53
C ASN A 269 -13.04 14.85 -5.01
N THR A 270 -11.76 14.61 -5.31
CA THR A 270 -11.23 14.39 -6.67
C THR A 270 -11.52 12.99 -7.22
N GLY A 271 -12.17 12.12 -6.44
CA GLY A 271 -12.52 10.75 -6.82
C GLY A 271 -11.49 9.68 -6.44
N THR A 272 -10.31 10.06 -5.93
CA THR A 272 -9.30 9.11 -5.46
C THR A 272 -9.70 8.52 -4.10
N THR A 273 -9.79 7.20 -4.03
CA THR A 273 -10.04 6.47 -2.78
C THR A 273 -8.73 6.19 -2.07
N CYS A 274 -8.59 6.61 -0.82
CA CYS A 274 -7.42 6.28 -0.01
C CYS A 274 -7.85 5.52 1.25
N PHE A 275 -7.14 4.44 1.58
CA PHE A 275 -7.42 3.69 2.79
C PHE A 275 -6.16 3.11 3.44
N ASN A 276 -6.26 2.89 4.74
CA ASN A 276 -5.30 2.20 5.57
C ASN A 276 -5.92 0.89 6.07
N PRO A 277 -5.31 -0.29 5.80
CA PRO A 277 -5.78 -1.55 6.35
C PRO A 277 -5.55 -1.72 7.85
N GLY A 278 -4.69 -0.90 8.48
CA GLY A 278 -4.33 -1.05 9.89
C GLY A 278 -3.22 -2.09 10.12
N SER A 279 -2.90 -2.34 11.39
CA SER A 279 -1.91 -3.34 11.78
C SER A 279 -2.60 -4.68 12.05
N PHE A 280 -2.39 -5.67 11.18
CA PHE A 280 -2.98 -6.99 11.33
C PHE A 280 -2.46 -7.70 12.58
N SER A 281 -1.20 -7.50 12.95
CA SER A 281 -0.64 -8.21 14.11
C SER A 281 -1.11 -7.66 15.46
N ASN A 282 -1.55 -6.41 15.52
CA ASN A 282 -2.02 -5.79 16.75
C ASN A 282 -3.55 -5.85 16.87
N ASP A 283 -4.26 -5.52 15.80
CA ASP A 283 -5.71 -5.33 15.83
C ASP A 283 -6.48 -6.41 15.05
N TYR A 284 -5.77 -7.34 14.39
CA TYR A 284 -6.35 -8.37 13.50
C TYR A 284 -7.28 -7.80 12.43
N THR A 285 -6.96 -6.58 11.96
CA THR A 285 -7.68 -5.83 10.94
C THR A 285 -7.12 -6.08 9.55
N PHE A 286 -8.02 -6.15 8.57
CA PHE A 286 -7.68 -6.27 7.16
C PHE A 286 -8.77 -5.64 6.30
N VAL A 287 -8.47 -5.41 5.03
CA VAL A 287 -9.39 -4.76 4.11
C VAL A 287 -9.67 -5.64 2.91
N VAL A 288 -10.95 -5.73 2.55
CA VAL A 288 -11.38 -6.30 1.28
C VAL A 288 -11.69 -5.15 0.34
N TYR A 289 -10.94 -5.08 -0.75
CA TYR A 289 -11.09 -4.05 -1.75
C TYR A 289 -11.65 -4.65 -3.04
N ARG A 290 -12.78 -4.12 -3.50
CA ARG A 290 -13.35 -4.47 -4.80
C ARG A 290 -12.93 -3.41 -5.81
N PRO A 291 -11.99 -3.72 -6.72
CA PRO A 291 -11.52 -2.73 -7.68
C PRO A 291 -12.67 -2.21 -8.53
N CYS A 292 -13.49 -3.06 -9.16
CA CYS A 292 -14.54 -2.66 -10.11
C CYS A 292 -15.39 -1.46 -9.67
N ASN A 293 -15.82 -1.40 -8.41
CA ASN A 293 -16.63 -0.31 -7.85
C ASN A 293 -15.84 0.62 -6.89
N GLN A 294 -14.55 0.35 -6.68
CA GLN A 294 -13.67 1.02 -5.72
C GLN A 294 -14.21 0.99 -4.29
N GLU A 295 -14.96 -0.06 -3.94
CA GLU A 295 -15.53 -0.25 -2.62
C GLU A 295 -14.49 -0.84 -1.67
N VAL A 296 -14.48 -0.32 -0.45
CA VAL A 296 -13.54 -0.69 0.61
C VAL A 296 -14.35 -1.23 1.78
N GLU A 297 -14.23 -2.52 2.04
CA GLU A 297 -14.86 -3.17 3.19
C GLU A 297 -13.79 -3.37 4.29
N LEU A 298 -13.98 -2.68 5.40
CA LEU A 298 -13.11 -2.82 6.57
C LEU A 298 -13.53 -4.07 7.34
N SER A 299 -12.60 -4.98 7.58
CA SER A 299 -12.83 -6.26 8.26
C SER A 299 -11.90 -6.40 9.46
N ALA A 300 -12.38 -7.03 10.52
CA ALA A 300 -11.58 -7.36 11.69
C ALA A 300 -11.98 -8.75 12.17
N LEU A 301 -11.00 -9.54 12.63
CA LEU A 301 -11.28 -10.79 13.33
C LEU A 301 -11.63 -10.49 14.78
N GLU A 302 -12.57 -11.24 15.33
CA GLU A 302 -12.84 -11.20 16.77
C GLU A 302 -11.61 -11.69 17.56
N LEU A 303 -11.32 -11.01 18.68
CA LEU A 303 -10.21 -11.33 19.59
C LEU A 303 -10.36 -12.72 20.20
#